data_AF-A0A067CKL1-F1
#
_entry.id   AF-A0A067CKL1-F1
#
_cell.length_a   1.000
_cell.length_b   1.000
_cell.length_c   1.000
_cell.angle_alpha   90.00
_cell.angle_beta   90.00
_cell.angle_gamma   90.00
#
_symmetry.space_group_name_H-M   'P 1'
#
loop_
_entity.id
_entity.type
_entity.pdbx_description
1 polymer ?
#
loop_
_entity_poly.entity_id
_entity_poly.type
_entity_poly.pdbx_seq_one_letter_code
_entity_poly.pdbx_strand_id
1 'polypeptide(L)'
;MATAKVVSGPVPPGPGKGDVRQGPRTVRRNAFILSVSLLFLLNVLCMPMKAYLSEDVPWGPLIERPIFPNYSSFNATILDKYQTEYAFTRLPNTSTYFSDASSDVQVVRLALDLNAHVAVAVEDCVGSFLRGMPGVVYFTSSVRNLLCELGATASVRPAQWHNRGLCVYDMYFTINLGHQCVWLEFDPAQPNTLVVVSALAMYTTYMWRWFKFIFRILVTLRILHVVWTDYYLHCYALEHVLATRGHLATMPDGDWSYEVLWGDPTAFVLLHPGIALTFVIDYWLSVDVVTVVIVRASQNDDIIVMLTAFLYLSRTVWFAYAAMGLTSYVLKRWHKEHLFAEVDLTLVAIGATCYGPAASWASGNVTFLLETFQFFFEALVPVAEKGQEFEGCLSSLVYTLMLASMPIMYGFTRPLLRRRTSTIQLVPCTHSGTVDPARYSSFLYNGFKTRLVFTALHRWTRDYRAGIPSVGGSIYTLFDLDARYKQYPTTRFRGPDVFVHCYCNGKLVEILRLSLLVAFDRNVNTPNMAIATSDQPSPYTVYTIQLPTSETQKTPLLLCPSKPSAWCL
;
A
#
# COMPACT_ATOMS: atom_id res chain seq x y z
N MET A 1 21.48 -11.97 -5.47
CA MET A 1 20.96 -11.23 -6.64
C MET A 1 22.17 -10.89 -7.50
N ALA A 2 22.50 -11.75 -8.47
CA ALA A 2 23.69 -11.59 -9.29
C ALA A 2 23.35 -10.75 -10.52
N THR A 3 24.03 -9.61 -10.66
CA THR A 3 23.95 -8.71 -11.80
C THR A 3 24.62 -9.35 -13.01
N ALA A 4 23.84 -9.62 -14.06
CA ALA A 4 24.39 -10.09 -15.33
C ALA A 4 25.10 -8.92 -16.05
N LYS A 5 26.43 -8.99 -16.13
CA LYS A 5 27.28 -8.10 -16.95
C LYS A 5 27.05 -8.40 -18.43
N VAL A 6 26.80 -7.36 -19.21
CA VAL A 6 26.77 -7.41 -20.69
C VAL A 6 28.21 -7.38 -21.20
N VAL A 7 28.61 -8.43 -21.93
CA VAL A 7 29.90 -8.53 -22.62
C VAL A 7 29.74 -8.03 -24.06
N SER A 8 30.53 -7.03 -24.45
CA SER A 8 30.62 -6.50 -25.81
C SER A 8 31.59 -7.32 -26.65
N GLY A 9 31.08 -8.06 -27.65
CA GLY A 9 31.88 -8.75 -28.67
C GLY A 9 32.03 -7.94 -29.97
N PRO A 10 33.00 -8.28 -30.85
CA PRO A 10 33.41 -7.47 -31.98
C PRO A 10 32.45 -7.52 -33.18
N VAL A 11 32.48 -6.44 -33.96
CA VAL A 11 31.59 -6.13 -35.10
C VAL A 11 31.89 -7.03 -36.31
N PRO A 12 30.90 -7.73 -36.90
CA PRO A 12 31.08 -8.44 -38.17
C PRO A 12 30.94 -7.52 -39.40
N PRO A 13 31.52 -7.91 -40.56
CA PRO A 13 31.62 -7.05 -41.75
C PRO A 13 30.27 -6.83 -42.46
N GLY A 14 30.21 -5.73 -43.21
CA GLY A 14 28.99 -5.08 -43.70
C GLY A 14 28.14 -5.82 -44.75
N PRO A 15 26.97 -5.25 -45.10
CA PRO A 15 25.86 -5.96 -45.73
C PRO A 15 26.05 -6.19 -47.23
N GLY A 16 25.64 -7.38 -47.69
CA GLY A 16 25.47 -7.72 -49.10
C GLY A 16 24.27 -6.98 -49.73
N LYS A 17 24.43 -6.64 -51.01
CA LYS A 17 23.51 -5.81 -51.81
C LYS A 17 22.10 -6.40 -51.90
N GLY A 18 21.10 -5.63 -51.48
CA GLY A 18 19.68 -5.97 -51.64
C GLY A 18 18.68 -5.10 -50.86
N ASP A 19 19.09 -4.27 -49.91
CA ASP A 19 18.15 -3.46 -49.11
C ASP A 19 17.78 -2.15 -49.81
N VAL A 20 16.55 -2.10 -50.34
CA VAL A 20 15.82 -0.84 -50.46
C VAL A 20 15.76 -0.24 -49.06
N ARG A 21 16.47 0.88 -48.83
CA ARG A 21 16.40 1.62 -47.57
C ARG A 21 14.97 2.14 -47.37
N GLN A 22 14.10 1.31 -46.79
CA GLN A 22 12.86 1.80 -46.20
C GLN A 22 13.24 2.79 -45.10
N GLY A 23 12.73 4.01 -45.18
CA GLY A 23 12.92 5.02 -44.14
C GLY A 23 12.43 4.52 -42.77
N PRO A 24 12.84 5.17 -41.67
CA PRO A 24 12.39 4.79 -40.34
C PRO A 24 10.85 4.80 -40.26
N ARG A 25 10.28 3.73 -39.69
CA ARG A 25 8.84 3.58 -39.50
C ARG A 25 8.34 4.56 -38.46
N THR A 26 7.13 5.10 -38.67
CA THR A 26 6.56 6.07 -37.73
C THR A 26 6.09 5.36 -36.48
N VAL A 27 6.60 5.77 -35.31
CA VAL A 27 6.14 5.30 -33.99
C VAL A 27 5.55 6.47 -33.23
N ARG A 28 4.32 6.32 -32.72
CA ARG A 28 3.61 7.32 -31.92
C ARG A 28 3.26 6.76 -30.55
N ARG A 29 3.23 7.64 -29.55
CA ARG A 29 2.74 7.31 -28.21
C ARG A 29 1.29 7.76 -28.10
N ASN A 30 0.45 6.92 -27.53
CA ASN A 30 -0.89 7.36 -27.18
C ASN A 30 -0.81 8.39 -26.03
N ALA A 31 -1.13 9.65 -26.31
CA ALA A 31 -0.96 10.74 -25.35
C ALA A 31 -1.81 10.57 -24.07
N PHE A 32 -3.01 10.01 -24.19
CA PHE A 32 -3.89 9.76 -23.05
C PHE A 32 -3.27 8.72 -22.12
N ILE A 33 -2.89 7.56 -22.65
CA ILE A 33 -2.27 6.48 -21.87
C ILE A 33 -0.94 6.91 -21.27
N LEU A 34 -0.12 7.64 -22.03
CA LEU A 34 1.13 8.21 -21.52
C LEU A 34 0.86 9.13 -20.33
N SER A 35 -0.13 10.02 -20.44
CA SER A 35 -0.50 10.93 -19.35
C SER A 35 -0.95 10.15 -18.11
N VAL A 36 -1.78 9.12 -18.28
CA VAL A 36 -2.22 8.25 -17.20
C VAL A 36 -1.05 7.49 -16.54
N SER A 37 -0.12 6.96 -17.34
CA SER A 37 1.09 6.30 -16.84
C SER A 37 1.97 7.27 -16.03
N LEU A 38 2.16 8.50 -16.50
CA LEU A 38 2.89 9.56 -15.80
C LEU A 38 2.19 10.00 -14.50
N LEU A 39 0.86 10.05 -14.48
CA LEU A 39 0.09 10.31 -13.26
C LEU A 39 0.30 9.21 -12.22
N PHE A 40 0.34 7.94 -12.63
CA PHE A 40 0.66 6.84 -11.72
C PHE A 40 2.10 6.90 -11.20
N LEU A 41 3.06 7.25 -12.05
CA LEU A 41 4.43 7.52 -11.64
C LEU A 41 4.47 8.63 -10.58
N LEU A 42 3.85 9.77 -10.85
CA LEU A 42 3.81 10.91 -9.93
C LEU A 42 3.20 10.52 -8.58
N ASN A 43 2.07 9.81 -8.61
CA ASN A 43 1.42 9.31 -7.40
C ASN A 43 2.39 8.46 -6.55
N VAL A 44 3.14 7.55 -7.18
CA VAL A 44 4.09 6.68 -6.47
C VAL A 44 5.32 7.46 -5.97
N LEU A 45 5.82 8.44 -6.73
CA LEU A 45 6.92 9.32 -6.29
C LEU A 45 6.54 10.22 -5.11
N CYS A 46 5.27 10.62 -5.02
CA CYS A 46 4.75 11.41 -3.91
C CYS A 46 4.46 10.59 -2.64
N MET A 47 4.44 9.25 -2.71
CA MET A 47 4.10 8.40 -1.55
C MET A 47 4.96 8.65 -0.30
N PRO A 48 6.30 8.81 -0.38
CA PRO A 48 7.11 9.13 0.80
C PRO A 48 6.75 10.49 1.42
N MET A 49 6.38 11.46 0.58
CA MET A 49 6.06 12.83 1.02
C MET A 49 4.64 12.95 1.59
N LYS A 50 3.78 11.96 1.37
CA LYS A 50 2.42 11.88 1.94
C LYS A 50 2.40 11.97 3.47
N ALA A 51 3.51 11.60 4.11
CA ALA A 51 3.73 11.79 5.53
C ALA A 51 3.47 13.23 6.02
N TYR A 52 3.87 14.23 5.23
CA TYR A 52 3.73 15.65 5.58
C TYR A 52 2.30 16.18 5.47
N LEU A 53 1.31 15.33 5.21
CA LEU A 53 -0.10 15.69 5.42
C LEU A 53 -0.43 15.90 6.90
N SER A 54 0.29 15.22 7.79
CA SER A 54 0.11 15.35 9.25
C SER A 54 1.41 15.60 10.00
N GLU A 55 2.56 15.24 9.43
CA GLU A 55 3.88 15.50 10.01
C GLU A 55 4.37 16.91 9.68
N ASP A 56 5.02 17.55 10.66
CA ASP A 56 5.73 18.80 10.42
C ASP A 56 6.94 18.64 9.51
N VAL A 57 7.23 19.70 8.76
CA VAL A 57 8.44 19.82 7.96
C VAL A 57 9.70 19.99 8.84
N PRO A 58 10.91 19.66 8.35
CA PRO A 58 12.14 19.71 9.15
C PRO A 58 12.49 21.07 9.75
N TRP A 59 12.08 22.16 9.11
CA TRP A 59 12.29 23.53 9.55
C TRP A 59 11.08 24.12 10.30
N GLY A 60 10.10 23.29 10.65
CA GLY A 60 8.97 23.69 11.49
C GLY A 60 9.39 24.02 12.93
N PRO A 61 8.50 24.66 13.71
CA PRO A 61 8.76 24.91 15.13
C PRO A 61 8.95 23.59 15.90
N LEU A 62 9.79 23.61 16.92
CA LEU A 62 9.98 22.49 17.84
C LEU A 62 9.49 22.84 19.22
N ILE A 63 9.17 21.79 19.97
CA ILE A 63 8.84 21.87 21.38
C ILE A 63 9.86 21.07 22.15
N GLU A 64 10.48 21.75 23.10
CA GLU A 64 11.43 21.12 23.99
C GLU A 64 10.70 20.14 24.91
N ARG A 65 11.27 18.95 25.05
CA ARG A 65 10.80 17.99 26.03
C ARG A 65 11.05 18.57 27.43
N PRO A 66 10.00 18.80 28.23
CA PRO A 66 10.16 19.24 29.60
C PRO A 66 10.78 18.12 30.45
N ILE A 67 11.68 18.51 31.35
CA ILE A 67 12.40 17.59 32.24
C ILE A 67 11.83 17.75 33.65
N PHE A 68 11.46 16.63 34.27
CA PHE A 68 10.90 16.60 35.62
C PHE A 68 11.71 15.65 36.51
N PRO A 69 11.84 15.94 37.81
CA PRO A 69 12.59 15.09 38.75
C PRO A 69 11.90 13.74 39.02
N ASN A 70 10.57 13.67 38.94
CA ASN A 70 9.79 12.44 39.11
C ASN A 70 8.41 12.57 38.45
N TYR A 71 7.70 11.44 38.29
CA TYR A 71 6.37 11.42 37.70
C TYR A 71 5.35 12.30 38.44
N SER A 72 5.35 12.32 39.77
CA SER A 72 4.40 13.14 40.53
C SER A 72 4.52 14.64 40.21
N SER A 73 5.76 15.14 40.08
CA SER A 73 6.02 16.52 39.69
C SER A 73 5.62 16.82 38.25
N PHE A 74 5.86 15.89 37.33
CA PHE A 74 5.40 15.97 35.94
C PHE A 74 3.87 16.05 35.88
N ASN A 75 3.19 15.09 36.51
CA ASN A 75 1.75 14.98 36.51
C ASN A 75 1.10 16.26 37.06
N ALA A 76 1.53 16.71 38.23
CA ALA A 76 0.98 17.92 38.85
C ALA A 76 1.21 19.18 37.99
N THR A 77 2.43 19.38 37.48
CA THR A 77 2.80 20.61 36.77
C THR A 77 2.14 20.70 35.39
N ILE A 78 2.17 19.60 34.62
CA ILE A 78 1.62 19.60 33.27
C ILE A 78 0.08 19.61 33.31
N LEU A 79 -0.53 18.88 34.25
CA LEU A 79 -1.98 18.88 34.41
C LEU A 79 -2.51 20.29 34.74
N ASP A 80 -1.90 20.97 35.72
CA ASP A 80 -2.28 22.35 36.10
C ASP A 80 -2.10 23.33 34.93
N LYS A 81 -0.99 23.20 34.19
CA LYS A 81 -0.75 23.99 32.98
C LYS A 81 -1.86 23.78 31.94
N TYR A 82 -2.17 22.53 31.59
CA TYR A 82 -3.15 22.22 30.55
C TYR A 82 -4.58 22.56 30.97
N GLN A 83 -4.94 22.37 32.23
CA GLN A 83 -6.22 22.83 32.78
C GLN A 83 -6.37 24.35 32.68
N THR A 84 -5.29 25.09 32.91
CA THR A 84 -5.30 26.56 32.79
C THR A 84 -5.33 27.04 31.34
N GLU A 85 -4.54 26.44 30.46
CA GLU A 85 -4.40 26.84 29.06
C GLU A 85 -5.61 26.44 28.20
N TYR A 86 -6.16 25.26 28.44
CA TYR A 86 -7.25 24.67 27.64
C TYR A 86 -8.60 24.64 28.37
N ALA A 87 -8.77 25.52 29.35
CA ALA A 87 -10.04 25.73 30.05
C ALA A 87 -11.19 26.10 29.09
N PHE A 88 -12.44 25.89 29.52
CA PHE A 88 -13.63 26.29 28.78
C PHE A 88 -13.63 27.75 28.33
N THR A 89 -13.13 28.65 29.16
CA THR A 89 -13.13 30.10 28.88
C THR A 89 -12.17 30.51 27.75
N ARG A 90 -11.22 29.65 27.38
CA ARG A 90 -10.16 29.96 26.40
C ARG A 90 -10.37 29.28 25.05
N LEU A 91 -11.05 28.14 25.03
CA LEU A 91 -11.32 27.40 23.80
C LEU A 91 -12.76 27.62 23.33
N PRO A 92 -13.04 27.54 22.02
CA PRO A 92 -14.40 27.65 21.50
C PRO A 92 -15.35 26.62 22.11
N ASN A 93 -16.52 27.05 22.60
CA ASN A 93 -17.49 26.17 23.28
C ASN A 93 -18.02 25.03 22.40
N THR A 94 -17.96 25.15 21.08
CA THR A 94 -18.51 24.17 20.13
C THR A 94 -17.47 23.22 19.53
N SER A 95 -16.17 23.38 19.83
CA SER A 95 -15.14 22.54 19.21
C SER A 95 -14.89 21.28 20.04
N THR A 96 -15.21 20.11 19.49
CA THR A 96 -14.84 18.80 20.07
C THR A 96 -13.38 18.44 19.83
N TYR A 97 -12.73 19.11 18.89
CA TYR A 97 -11.30 19.01 18.61
C TYR A 97 -10.68 20.40 18.47
N PHE A 98 -9.52 20.61 19.09
CA PHE A 98 -8.72 21.82 18.99
C PHE A 98 -7.24 21.46 18.80
N SER A 99 -6.59 22.14 17.85
CA SER A 99 -5.16 21.95 17.57
C SER A 99 -4.40 23.22 17.93
N ASP A 100 -3.63 23.18 19.01
CA ASP A 100 -2.70 24.25 19.35
C ASP A 100 -1.39 24.05 18.58
N ALA A 101 -1.25 24.75 17.46
CA ALA A 101 -0.03 24.71 16.65
C ALA A 101 1.18 25.37 17.33
N SER A 102 0.96 26.24 18.33
CA SER A 102 2.05 26.91 19.04
C SER A 102 2.69 26.01 20.10
N SER A 103 1.86 25.17 20.73
CA SER A 103 2.28 24.23 21.76
C SER A 103 2.29 22.76 21.29
N ASP A 104 2.08 22.50 19.99
CA ASP A 104 1.96 21.16 19.36
C ASP A 104 1.12 20.20 20.22
N VAL A 105 0.05 20.74 20.79
CA VAL A 105 -0.90 20.02 21.63
C VAL A 105 -2.19 19.87 20.86
N GLN A 106 -2.75 18.68 20.94
CA GLN A 106 -4.09 18.41 20.44
C GLN A 106 -5.01 18.10 21.58
N VAL A 107 -6.12 18.83 21.61
CA VAL A 107 -7.12 18.75 22.66
C VAL A 107 -8.39 18.19 22.06
N VAL A 108 -8.90 17.14 22.69
CA VAL A 108 -10.18 16.51 22.37
C VAL A 108 -11.10 16.66 23.56
N ARG A 109 -12.35 17.01 23.29
CA ARG A 109 -13.39 17.21 24.30
C ARG A 109 -14.56 16.29 24.01
N LEU A 110 -14.93 15.48 24.99
CA LEU A 110 -16.12 14.65 24.95
C LEU A 110 -17.09 15.13 26.03
N ALA A 111 -18.24 15.64 25.61
CA ALA A 111 -19.31 16.01 26.52
C ALA A 111 -20.13 14.79 26.96
N LEU A 112 -20.32 14.66 28.27
CA LEU A 112 -21.16 13.68 28.93
C LEU A 112 -22.37 14.40 29.52
N ASP A 113 -23.57 13.97 29.15
CA ASP A 113 -24.81 14.45 29.76
C ASP A 113 -25.05 13.71 31.07
N LEU A 114 -24.95 14.43 32.20
CA LEU A 114 -25.15 13.87 33.52
C LEU A 114 -26.61 13.50 33.80
N ASN A 115 -27.57 14.04 33.04
CA ASN A 115 -28.99 13.63 33.17
C ASN A 115 -29.23 12.23 32.58
N ALA A 116 -28.46 11.87 31.55
CA ALA A 116 -28.50 10.56 30.91
C ALA A 116 -27.53 9.55 31.55
N HIS A 117 -26.74 9.98 32.54
CA HIS A 117 -25.76 9.13 33.20
C HIS A 117 -26.43 8.06 34.06
N VAL A 118 -26.02 6.81 33.85
CA VAL A 118 -26.43 5.65 34.64
C VAL A 118 -25.18 5.02 35.20
N ALA A 119 -25.13 4.83 36.52
CA ALA A 119 -23.99 4.21 37.18
C ALA A 119 -23.76 2.79 36.62
N VAL A 120 -22.53 2.53 36.19
CA VAL A 120 -22.10 1.23 35.66
C VAL A 120 -21.23 0.52 36.69
N ALA A 121 -21.38 -0.80 36.83
CA ALA A 121 -20.46 -1.59 37.64
C ALA A 121 -19.02 -1.46 37.13
N VAL A 122 -18.04 -1.44 38.03
CA VAL A 122 -16.63 -1.21 37.67
C VAL A 122 -16.13 -2.30 36.69
N GLU A 123 -16.58 -3.54 36.85
CA GLU A 123 -16.30 -4.64 35.93
C GLU A 123 -16.80 -4.42 34.50
N ASP A 124 -17.95 -3.77 34.32
CA ASP A 124 -18.57 -3.51 33.01
C ASP A 124 -18.15 -2.17 32.40
N CYS A 125 -17.30 -1.41 33.10
CA CYS A 125 -16.92 -0.05 32.74
C CYS A 125 -16.29 0.04 31.35
N VAL A 126 -15.37 -0.86 31.00
CA VAL A 126 -14.66 -0.80 29.69
C VAL A 126 -15.65 -0.96 28.54
N GLY A 127 -16.57 -1.93 28.65
CA GLY A 127 -17.55 -2.22 27.60
C GLY A 127 -18.71 -1.24 27.53
N SER A 128 -19.08 -0.61 28.65
CA SER A 128 -20.31 0.18 28.74
C SER A 128 -20.07 1.69 28.87
N PHE A 129 -19.01 2.12 29.56
CA PHE A 129 -18.71 3.53 29.83
C PHE A 129 -17.56 4.07 28.96
N LEU A 130 -16.40 3.40 28.93
CA LEU A 130 -15.22 3.90 28.21
C LEU A 130 -15.30 3.73 26.69
N ARG A 131 -16.03 2.72 26.24
CA ARG A 131 -16.17 2.38 24.82
C ARG A 131 -16.62 3.59 24.00
N GLY A 132 -15.89 3.86 22.91
CA GLY A 132 -16.18 4.96 21.99
C GLY A 132 -15.63 6.31 22.44
N MET A 133 -15.03 6.43 23.64
CA MET A 133 -14.34 7.65 24.03
C MET A 133 -13.13 7.91 23.11
N PRO A 134 -12.90 9.16 22.65
CA PRO A 134 -11.74 9.48 21.83
C PRO A 134 -10.42 9.16 22.53
N GLY A 135 -9.52 8.47 21.83
CA GLY A 135 -8.22 8.09 22.38
C GLY A 135 -8.26 7.00 23.47
N VAL A 136 -9.42 6.38 23.74
CA VAL A 136 -9.58 5.35 24.79
C VAL A 136 -8.60 4.19 24.71
N VAL A 137 -8.13 3.89 23.50
CA VAL A 137 -7.14 2.83 23.24
C VAL A 137 -5.79 3.12 23.92
N TYR A 138 -5.47 4.40 24.16
CA TYR A 138 -4.25 4.86 24.81
C TYR A 138 -4.39 5.08 26.32
N PHE A 139 -5.60 4.97 26.88
CA PHE A 139 -5.80 5.21 28.30
C PHE A 139 -5.09 4.12 29.11
N THR A 140 -4.15 4.52 29.98
CA THR A 140 -3.49 3.62 30.92
C THR A 140 -4.45 3.17 32.02
N SER A 141 -4.06 2.15 32.78
CA SER A 141 -4.80 1.68 33.94
C SER A 141 -5.19 2.81 34.92
N SER A 142 -4.35 3.81 35.15
CA SER A 142 -4.70 4.97 36.01
C SER A 142 -5.82 5.82 35.42
N VAL A 143 -5.75 6.15 34.12
CA VAL A 143 -6.80 6.91 33.43
C VAL A 143 -8.10 6.12 33.39
N ARG A 144 -8.03 4.82 33.09
CA ARG A 144 -9.20 3.94 33.09
C ARG A 144 -9.82 3.85 34.47
N ASN A 145 -9.03 3.69 35.53
CA ASN A 145 -9.52 3.65 36.90
C ASN A 145 -10.23 4.96 37.29
N LEU A 146 -9.66 6.12 36.95
CA LEU A 146 -10.30 7.42 37.19
C LEU A 146 -11.68 7.51 36.51
N LEU A 147 -11.74 7.17 35.22
CA LEU A 147 -12.97 7.25 34.44
C LEU A 147 -13.98 6.17 34.84
N CYS A 148 -13.54 4.99 35.26
CA CYS A 148 -14.41 3.95 35.78
C CYS A 148 -14.99 4.28 37.16
N GLU A 149 -14.22 4.95 38.03
CA GLU A 149 -14.73 5.48 39.28
C GLU A 149 -15.81 6.55 39.04
N LEU A 150 -15.60 7.42 38.04
CA LEU A 150 -16.61 8.36 37.56
C LEU A 150 -17.86 7.63 37.05
N GLY A 151 -17.66 6.64 36.17
CA GLY A 151 -18.73 5.84 35.57
C GLY A 151 -19.57 5.08 36.62
N ALA A 152 -18.96 4.63 37.71
CA ALA A 152 -19.63 3.95 38.82
C ALA A 152 -20.32 4.91 39.80
N THR A 153 -20.05 6.21 39.73
CA THR A 153 -20.62 7.20 40.64
C THR A 153 -22.03 7.59 40.23
N ALA A 154 -23.01 7.34 41.09
CA ALA A 154 -24.42 7.63 40.81
C ALA A 154 -24.77 9.13 40.78
N SER A 155 -24.09 9.96 41.59
CA SER A 155 -24.30 11.40 41.64
C SER A 155 -22.99 12.13 41.47
N VAL A 156 -22.71 12.54 40.23
CA VAL A 156 -21.50 13.27 39.86
C VAL A 156 -21.67 14.75 40.18
N ARG A 157 -20.80 15.30 41.05
CA ARG A 157 -20.87 16.70 41.51
C ARG A 157 -19.58 17.49 41.22
N PRO A 158 -19.68 18.79 40.88
CA PRO A 158 -18.51 19.64 40.63
C PRO A 158 -17.44 19.60 41.72
N ALA A 159 -17.84 19.69 42.99
CA ALA A 159 -16.92 19.73 44.12
C ALA A 159 -15.99 18.51 44.26
N GLN A 160 -16.35 17.37 43.65
CA GLN A 160 -15.57 16.13 43.72
C GLN A 160 -14.81 15.82 42.43
N TRP A 161 -15.33 16.24 41.28
CA TRP A 161 -14.86 15.78 39.97
C TRP A 161 -14.25 16.87 39.11
N HIS A 162 -14.53 18.15 39.38
CA HIS A 162 -13.97 19.24 38.60
C HIS A 162 -12.45 19.29 38.74
N ASN A 163 -11.74 19.42 37.60
CA ASN A 163 -10.29 19.39 37.46
C ASN A 163 -9.61 18.11 37.98
N ARG A 164 -10.37 17.04 38.24
CA ARG A 164 -9.79 15.74 38.55
C ARG A 164 -9.23 15.12 37.27
N GLY A 165 -7.96 14.75 37.27
CA GLY A 165 -7.28 14.25 36.09
C GLY A 165 -5.87 13.73 36.39
N LEU A 166 -5.20 13.26 35.35
CA LEU A 166 -3.78 12.90 35.40
C LEU A 166 -3.15 12.92 34.00
N CYS A 167 -1.83 13.01 33.97
CA CYS A 167 -0.99 12.89 32.78
C CYS A 167 -0.17 11.61 32.82
N VAL A 168 0.10 11.02 31.65
CA VAL A 168 0.89 9.80 31.48
C VAL A 168 1.88 9.96 30.34
N TYR A 169 2.97 9.22 30.39
CA TYR A 169 3.97 9.21 29.34
C TYR A 169 3.63 8.25 28.21
N ASP A 170 3.94 8.70 26.99
CA ASP A 170 3.79 7.91 25.77
C ASP A 170 5.16 7.34 25.42
N MET A 171 5.37 6.05 25.68
CA MET A 171 6.65 5.39 25.46
C MET A 171 6.63 4.55 24.18
N TYR A 172 7.77 4.51 23.50
CA TYR A 172 7.99 3.64 22.36
C TYR A 172 9.41 3.09 22.35
N PHE A 173 9.56 1.77 22.40
CA PHE A 173 10.85 1.13 22.67
C PHE A 173 11.57 1.75 23.87
N THR A 174 10.84 2.05 24.96
CA THR A 174 11.34 2.74 26.17
C THR A 174 11.82 4.18 25.96
N ILE A 175 11.59 4.75 24.78
CA ILE A 175 11.86 6.16 24.48
C ILE A 175 10.57 6.93 24.71
N ASN A 176 10.59 7.93 25.59
CA ASN A 176 9.50 8.88 25.74
C ASN A 176 9.32 9.64 24.42
N LEU A 177 8.18 9.48 23.76
CA LEU A 177 7.82 10.19 22.54
C LEU A 177 6.87 11.37 22.79
N GLY A 178 6.25 11.44 23.96
CA GLY A 178 5.20 12.40 24.23
C GLY A 178 4.54 12.17 25.58
N HIS A 179 3.42 12.84 25.75
CA HIS A 179 2.52 12.59 26.87
C HIS A 179 1.08 12.91 26.48
N GLN A 180 0.18 12.30 27.22
CA GLN A 180 -1.24 12.62 27.20
C GLN A 180 -1.73 12.96 28.61
N CYS A 181 -2.67 13.89 28.71
CA CYS A 181 -3.36 14.25 29.95
C CYS A 181 -4.86 14.11 29.77
N VAL A 182 -5.52 13.51 30.74
CA VAL A 182 -6.98 13.40 30.77
C VAL A 182 -7.49 14.05 32.04
N TRP A 183 -8.45 14.95 31.92
CA TRP A 183 -9.12 15.58 33.06
C TRP A 183 -10.60 15.82 32.80
N LEU A 184 -11.29 16.14 33.88
CA LEU A 184 -12.71 16.35 33.92
C LEU A 184 -13.01 17.82 34.20
N GLU A 185 -13.81 18.46 33.36
CA GLU A 185 -14.16 19.87 33.49
C GLU A 185 -15.68 20.02 33.36
N PHE A 186 -16.32 20.86 34.18
CA PHE A 186 -17.77 21.08 34.09
C PHE A 186 -18.02 22.25 33.14
N ASP A 187 -19.00 22.12 32.26
CA ASP A 187 -19.38 23.22 31.37
C ASP A 187 -20.02 24.35 32.22
N PRO A 188 -19.42 25.56 32.28
CA PRO A 188 -19.97 26.66 33.05
C PRO A 188 -21.32 27.15 32.52
N ALA A 189 -21.64 26.91 31.24
CA ALA A 189 -22.91 27.26 30.62
C ALA A 189 -23.98 26.17 30.81
N GLN A 190 -23.57 24.91 31.03
CA GLN A 190 -24.46 23.77 31.17
C GLN A 190 -24.10 22.97 32.44
N PRO A 191 -24.79 23.21 33.58
CA PRO A 191 -24.42 22.63 34.87
C PRO A 191 -24.54 21.10 34.91
N ASN A 192 -25.29 20.50 33.99
CA ASN A 192 -25.50 19.06 33.89
C ASN A 192 -24.60 18.40 32.82
N THR A 193 -23.60 19.13 32.30
CA THR A 193 -22.66 18.61 31.31
C THR A 193 -21.27 18.55 31.91
N LEU A 194 -20.72 17.33 31.97
CA LEU A 194 -19.33 17.10 32.31
C LEU A 194 -18.56 16.83 31.03
N VAL A 195 -17.39 17.44 30.88
CA VAL A 195 -16.55 17.23 29.70
C VAL A 195 -15.28 16.51 30.09
N VAL A 196 -15.04 15.39 29.42
CA VAL A 196 -13.76 14.68 29.47
C VAL A 196 -12.86 15.35 28.45
N VAL A 197 -11.78 15.96 28.93
CA VAL A 197 -10.79 16.61 28.10
C VAL A 197 -9.55 15.72 28.03
N SER A 198 -9.08 15.45 26.82
CA SER A 198 -7.85 14.73 26.55
C SER A 198 -6.91 15.63 25.76
N ALA A 199 -5.71 15.87 26.28
CA ALA A 199 -4.68 16.65 25.60
C ALA A 199 -3.46 15.77 25.32
N LEU A 200 -3.01 15.76 24.07
CA LEU A 200 -1.89 14.94 23.58
C LEU A 200 -0.80 15.86 23.04
N ALA A 201 0.46 15.63 23.45
CA ALA A 201 1.62 16.35 22.96
C ALA A 201 2.74 15.38 22.59
N MET A 202 3.39 15.61 21.46
CA MET A 202 4.46 14.74 20.94
C MET A 202 5.78 15.51 20.87
N TYR A 203 6.84 14.88 21.36
CA TYR A 203 8.18 15.41 21.36
C TYR A 203 8.98 14.91 20.17
N THR A 204 9.68 15.83 19.52
CA THR A 204 10.56 15.50 18.41
C THR A 204 11.75 16.43 18.37
N THR A 205 12.77 16.09 17.58
CA THR A 205 14.01 16.87 17.47
C THR A 205 14.27 17.25 16.02
N TYR A 206 15.01 18.33 15.81
CA TYR A 206 15.38 18.80 14.47
C TYR A 206 16.15 17.70 13.74
N MET A 207 17.07 17.03 14.45
CA MET A 207 17.85 15.93 13.90
C MET A 207 16.95 14.78 13.41
N TRP A 208 15.92 14.41 14.18
CA TRP A 208 14.98 13.38 13.79
C TRP A 208 14.13 13.77 12.57
N ARG A 209 13.61 15.01 12.53
CA ARG A 209 12.83 15.50 11.39
C ARG A 209 13.66 15.56 10.11
N TRP A 210 14.91 16.07 10.18
CA TRP A 210 15.84 16.09 9.05
C TRP A 210 16.22 14.68 8.60
N PHE A 211 16.45 13.76 9.53
CA PHE A 211 16.69 12.36 9.22
C PHE A 211 15.52 11.76 8.43
N LYS A 212 14.27 11.90 8.90
CA LYS A 212 13.06 11.43 8.18
C LYS A 212 12.96 12.07 6.78
N PHE A 213 13.24 13.35 6.66
CA PHE A 213 13.18 14.06 5.37
C PHE A 213 14.22 13.57 4.37
N ILE A 214 15.49 13.51 4.77
CA ILE A 214 16.57 13.00 3.92
C ILE A 214 16.28 11.54 3.54
N PHE A 215 15.85 10.73 4.51
CA PHE A 215 15.44 9.36 4.27
C PHE A 215 14.37 9.28 3.17
N ARG A 216 13.27 10.04 3.28
CA ARG A 216 12.18 10.07 2.29
C ARG A 216 12.64 10.56 0.91
N ILE A 217 13.53 11.54 0.83
CA ILE A 217 14.13 11.98 -0.44
C ILE A 217 14.93 10.84 -1.09
N LEU A 218 15.74 10.12 -0.33
CA LEU A 218 16.49 8.97 -0.82
C LEU A 218 15.55 7.85 -1.30
N VAL A 219 14.44 7.60 -0.60
CA VAL A 219 13.39 6.66 -1.05
C VAL A 219 12.79 7.11 -2.38
N THR A 220 12.39 8.37 -2.52
CA THR A 220 11.83 8.92 -3.77
C THR A 220 12.82 8.77 -4.92
N LEU A 221 14.11 9.09 -4.71
CA LEU A 221 15.15 8.91 -5.72
C LEU A 221 15.34 7.43 -6.09
N ARG A 222 15.30 6.52 -5.11
CA ARG A 222 15.37 5.07 -5.36
C ARG A 222 14.19 4.57 -6.18
N ILE A 223 12.97 5.03 -5.88
CA ILE A 223 11.76 4.71 -6.64
C ILE A 223 11.92 5.19 -8.08
N LEU A 224 12.34 6.45 -8.28
CA LEU A 224 12.55 7.01 -9.61
C LEU A 224 13.58 6.20 -10.41
N HIS A 225 14.70 5.84 -9.77
CA HIS A 225 15.73 5.02 -10.39
C HIS A 225 15.17 3.66 -10.84
N VAL A 226 14.50 2.92 -9.95
CA VAL A 226 13.93 1.59 -10.26
C VAL A 226 12.92 1.68 -11.39
N VAL A 227 11.98 2.64 -11.36
CA VAL A 227 10.99 2.77 -12.42
C VAL A 227 11.64 3.20 -13.74
N TRP A 228 12.66 4.04 -13.70
CA TRP A 228 13.38 4.44 -14.90
C TRP A 228 14.13 3.26 -15.54
N THR A 229 14.93 2.53 -14.76
CA THR A 229 15.77 1.44 -15.26
C THR A 229 14.98 0.20 -15.64
N ASP A 230 14.00 -0.17 -14.83
CA ASP A 230 13.32 -1.46 -14.95
C ASP A 230 12.04 -1.38 -15.78
N TYR A 231 11.59 -0.16 -16.14
CA TYR A 231 10.40 0.05 -16.96
C TYR A 231 10.63 0.98 -18.16
N TYR A 232 10.81 2.29 -17.91
CA TYR A 232 10.78 3.27 -19.01
C TYR A 232 11.90 3.05 -20.02
N LEU A 233 13.10 2.70 -19.58
CA LEU A 233 14.22 2.40 -20.48
C LEU A 233 13.87 1.27 -21.46
N HIS A 234 13.14 0.25 -21.01
CA HIS A 234 12.66 -0.84 -21.86
C HIS A 234 11.56 -0.40 -22.83
N CYS A 235 10.69 0.54 -22.43
CA CYS A 235 9.70 1.15 -23.32
C CYS A 235 10.38 1.95 -24.45
N TYR A 236 11.38 2.78 -24.12
CA TYR A 236 12.17 3.51 -25.11
C TYR A 236 12.93 2.56 -26.07
N ALA A 237 13.52 1.49 -25.53
CA ALA A 237 14.21 0.50 -26.35
C ALA A 237 13.25 -0.20 -27.34
N LEU A 238 12.02 -0.50 -26.91
CA LEU A 238 10.99 -1.07 -27.77
C LEU A 238 10.62 -0.13 -28.92
N GLU A 239 10.36 1.14 -28.63
CA GLU A 239 10.04 2.14 -29.66
C GLU A 239 11.16 2.28 -30.69
N HIS A 240 12.41 2.28 -30.24
CA HIS A 240 13.56 2.31 -31.15
C HIS A 240 13.64 1.06 -32.04
N VAL A 241 13.35 -0.12 -31.50
CA VAL A 241 13.30 -1.36 -32.29
C VAL A 241 12.16 -1.31 -33.32
N LEU A 242 10.97 -0.85 -32.93
CA LEU A 242 9.83 -0.72 -33.85
C LEU A 242 10.11 0.28 -34.98
N ALA A 243 10.71 1.43 -34.67
CA ALA A 243 11.06 2.45 -35.66
C ALA A 243 12.11 1.96 -36.67
N THR A 244 13.10 1.21 -36.21
CA THR A 244 14.24 0.79 -37.04
C THR A 244 14.01 -0.53 -37.78
N ARG A 245 13.31 -1.49 -37.15
CA ARG A 245 13.18 -2.87 -37.65
C ARG A 245 11.75 -3.34 -37.80
N GLY A 246 10.79 -2.69 -37.15
CA GLY A 246 9.41 -3.16 -37.08
C GLY A 246 9.21 -4.22 -35.99
N HIS A 247 8.05 -4.88 -36.03
CA HIS A 247 7.63 -5.87 -35.02
C HIS A 247 7.95 -7.31 -35.45
N LEU A 248 8.03 -7.60 -36.75
CA LEU A 248 8.40 -8.92 -37.30
C LEU A 248 9.88 -8.99 -37.63
N ALA A 249 10.44 -10.20 -37.57
CA ALA A 249 11.81 -10.47 -38.01
C ALA A 249 11.98 -10.19 -39.51
N THR A 250 10.97 -10.55 -40.30
CA THR A 250 10.85 -10.23 -41.72
C THR A 250 9.58 -9.42 -41.92
N MET A 251 9.72 -8.15 -42.26
CA MET A 251 8.59 -7.25 -42.44
C MET A 251 7.92 -7.45 -43.81
N PRO A 252 6.59 -7.63 -43.87
CA PRO A 252 5.86 -7.61 -45.13
C PRO A 252 5.89 -6.23 -45.80
N ASP A 253 5.66 -6.21 -47.12
CA ASP A 253 5.53 -4.96 -47.88
C ASP A 253 4.35 -4.12 -47.38
N GLY A 254 4.54 -2.80 -47.36
CA GLY A 254 3.54 -1.82 -46.94
C GLY A 254 4.12 -0.68 -46.12
N ASP A 255 3.36 0.41 -46.00
CA ASP A 255 3.73 1.52 -45.12
C ASP A 255 3.30 1.22 -43.67
N TRP A 256 4.27 0.82 -42.86
CA TRP A 256 4.03 0.39 -41.49
C TRP A 256 4.23 1.54 -40.49
N SER A 257 3.27 1.69 -39.59
CA SER A 257 3.36 2.61 -38.45
C SER A 257 2.83 1.97 -37.18
N TYR A 258 3.27 2.49 -36.03
CA TYR A 258 2.96 1.92 -34.72
C TYR A 258 2.42 2.97 -33.76
N GLU A 259 1.42 2.59 -32.98
CA GLU A 259 1.03 3.33 -31.79
C GLU A 259 1.32 2.47 -30.55
N VAL A 260 2.10 3.01 -29.62
CA VAL A 260 2.53 2.32 -28.40
C VAL A 260 1.77 2.87 -27.19
N LEU A 261 1.16 1.97 -26.44
CA LEU A 261 0.37 2.23 -25.25
C LEU A 261 1.14 1.69 -24.04
N TRP A 262 1.84 2.58 -23.35
CA TRP A 262 2.61 2.22 -22.16
C TRP A 262 1.68 1.80 -21.01
N GLY A 263 2.05 0.72 -20.33
CA GLY A 263 1.40 0.27 -19.11
C GLY A 263 1.71 1.12 -17.87
N ASP A 264 1.30 0.56 -16.73
CA ASP A 264 1.44 1.11 -15.39
C ASP A 264 2.70 0.60 -14.69
N PRO A 265 3.71 1.46 -14.42
CA PRO A 265 4.94 1.05 -13.74
C PRO A 265 4.76 0.74 -12.24
N THR A 266 3.61 1.06 -11.64
CA THR A 266 3.41 1.01 -10.18
C THR A 266 3.80 -0.34 -9.57
N ALA A 267 3.54 -1.46 -10.28
CA ALA A 267 3.85 -2.79 -9.80
C ALA A 267 5.35 -3.01 -9.50
N PHE A 268 6.26 -2.37 -10.24
CA PHE A 268 7.71 -2.44 -9.98
C PHE A 268 8.08 -1.88 -8.61
N VAL A 269 7.37 -0.84 -8.16
CA VAL A 269 7.65 -0.20 -6.88
C VAL A 269 7.00 -0.99 -5.75
N LEU A 270 5.72 -1.34 -5.90
CA LEU A 270 4.95 -2.00 -4.86
C LEU A 270 5.48 -3.41 -4.53
N LEU A 271 6.08 -4.09 -5.50
CA LEU A 271 6.59 -5.45 -5.33
C LEU A 271 8.10 -5.52 -5.07
N HIS A 272 8.82 -4.40 -5.14
CA HIS A 272 10.24 -4.38 -4.82
C HIS A 272 10.40 -4.53 -3.29
N PRO A 273 10.94 -5.66 -2.79
CA PRO A 273 10.93 -5.98 -1.36
C PRO A 273 11.65 -4.93 -0.52
N GLY A 274 12.77 -4.39 -1.04
CA GLY A 274 13.49 -3.31 -0.37
C GLY A 274 12.68 -2.02 -0.25
N ILE A 275 11.89 -1.63 -1.26
CA ILE A 275 11.11 -0.39 -1.22
C ILE A 275 9.93 -0.57 -0.27
N ALA A 276 9.20 -1.69 -0.38
CA ALA A 276 8.10 -2.00 0.52
C ALA A 276 8.55 -2.02 1.98
N LEU A 277 9.67 -2.68 2.30
CA LEU A 277 10.24 -2.68 3.65
C LEU A 277 10.63 -1.28 4.12
N THR A 278 11.20 -0.47 3.22
CA THR A 278 11.58 0.92 3.55
C THR A 278 10.36 1.77 3.90
N PHE A 279 9.23 1.58 3.24
CA PHE A 279 7.97 2.25 3.61
C PHE A 279 7.38 1.76 4.92
N VAL A 280 7.51 0.47 5.24
CA VAL A 280 7.14 -0.06 6.56
C VAL A 280 7.99 0.63 7.64
N ILE A 281 9.31 0.71 7.44
CA ILE A 281 10.21 1.42 8.35
C ILE A 281 9.83 2.90 8.46
N ASP A 282 9.60 3.60 7.34
CA ASP A 282 9.16 5.01 7.33
C ASP A 282 7.92 5.24 8.20
N TYR A 283 6.92 4.35 8.10
CA TYR A 283 5.72 4.43 8.93
C TYR A 283 6.03 4.27 10.41
N TRP A 284 6.86 3.28 10.77
CA TRP A 284 7.29 3.04 12.15
C TRP A 284 8.13 4.19 12.73
N LEU A 285 8.94 4.86 11.91
CA LEU A 285 9.69 6.06 12.31
C LEU A 285 8.77 7.26 12.59
N SER A 286 7.50 7.18 12.19
CA SER A 286 6.50 8.26 12.30
C SER A 286 5.43 7.98 13.36
N VAL A 287 5.72 7.09 14.32
CA VAL A 287 4.73 6.62 15.29
C VAL A 287 4.24 7.72 16.23
N ASP A 288 5.08 8.72 16.51
CA ASP A 288 4.74 9.97 17.19
C ASP A 288 3.48 10.62 16.57
N VAL A 289 3.49 10.77 15.25
CA VAL A 289 2.37 11.36 14.51
C VAL A 289 1.24 10.37 14.26
N VAL A 290 1.51 9.06 14.20
CA VAL A 290 0.46 8.04 14.05
C VAL A 290 -0.49 8.04 15.24
N THR A 291 0.01 8.17 16.48
CA THR A 291 -0.82 8.22 17.69
C THR A 291 -1.82 9.38 17.62
N VAL A 292 -1.30 10.56 17.32
CA VAL A 292 -2.08 11.78 17.03
C VAL A 292 -3.14 11.54 15.95
N VAL A 293 -2.74 10.94 14.83
CA VAL A 293 -3.63 10.74 13.68
C VAL A 293 -4.74 9.73 13.99
N ILE A 294 -4.49 8.71 14.82
CA ILE A 294 -5.51 7.77 15.26
C ILE A 294 -6.57 8.49 16.11
N VAL A 295 -6.17 9.43 16.96
CA VAL A 295 -7.11 10.28 17.71
C VAL A 295 -7.92 11.17 16.77
N ARG A 296 -7.29 11.81 15.78
CA ARG A 296 -7.98 12.60 14.74
C ARG A 296 -8.95 11.76 13.90
N ALA A 297 -8.59 10.51 13.61
CA ALA A 297 -9.43 9.56 12.90
C ALA A 297 -10.68 9.13 13.68
N SER A 298 -10.71 9.34 15.00
CA SER A 298 -11.90 9.10 15.85
C SER A 298 -12.84 10.31 15.96
N GLN A 299 -12.48 11.46 15.37
CA GLN A 299 -13.31 12.66 15.39
C GLN A 299 -14.47 12.53 14.38
N ASN A 300 -15.70 12.48 14.87
CA ASN A 300 -16.88 12.38 14.01
C ASN A 300 -17.48 13.75 13.61
N ASP A 301 -17.18 14.81 14.38
CA ASP A 301 -17.76 16.14 14.15
C ASP A 301 -16.98 16.96 13.10
N ASP A 302 -15.64 16.81 13.06
CA ASP A 302 -14.78 17.44 12.06
C ASP A 302 -14.38 16.42 10.97
N ILE A 303 -15.24 16.34 9.95
CA ILE A 303 -15.07 15.42 8.82
C ILE A 303 -13.77 15.70 8.05
N ILE A 304 -13.30 16.95 7.98
CA ILE A 304 -12.09 17.30 7.23
C ILE A 304 -10.85 16.76 7.96
N VAL A 305 -10.77 16.95 9.27
CA VAL A 305 -9.71 16.39 10.12
C VAL A 305 -9.71 14.86 10.03
N MET A 306 -10.90 14.23 10.11
CA MET A 306 -11.04 12.79 9.98
C MET A 306 -10.58 12.27 8.60
N LEU A 307 -11.02 12.90 7.49
CA LEU A 307 -10.64 12.48 6.14
C LEU A 307 -9.14 12.69 5.88
N THR A 308 -8.54 13.75 6.42
CA THR A 308 -7.09 13.99 6.35
C THR A 308 -6.32 12.91 7.12
N ALA A 309 -6.82 12.53 8.30
CA ALA A 309 -6.28 11.44 9.09
C ALA A 309 -6.37 10.09 8.35
N PHE A 310 -7.50 9.79 7.69
CA PHE A 310 -7.64 8.59 6.87
C PHE A 310 -6.69 8.58 5.69
N LEU A 311 -6.51 9.74 5.04
CA LEU A 311 -5.55 9.87 3.95
C LEU A 311 -4.13 9.58 4.43
N TYR A 312 -3.72 10.09 5.59
CA TYR A 312 -2.44 9.73 6.21
C TYR A 312 -2.34 8.23 6.54
N LEU A 313 -3.37 7.65 7.19
CA LEU A 313 -3.40 6.23 7.59
C LEU A 313 -3.41 5.26 6.40
N SER A 314 -3.80 5.69 5.20
CA SER A 314 -3.67 4.84 4.00
C SER A 314 -2.21 4.45 3.69
N ARG A 315 -1.19 5.10 4.30
CA ARG A 315 0.21 4.63 4.29
C ARG A 315 0.36 3.21 4.83
N THR A 316 -0.57 2.73 5.65
CA THR A 316 -0.56 1.35 6.19
C THR A 316 -0.70 0.27 5.11
N VAL A 317 -1.11 0.61 3.88
CA VAL A 317 -1.12 -0.31 2.73
C VAL A 317 0.24 -0.97 2.49
N TRP A 318 1.34 -0.32 2.87
CA TRP A 318 2.68 -0.87 2.71
C TRP A 318 2.92 -2.11 3.57
N PHE A 319 2.19 -2.29 4.67
CA PHE A 319 2.23 -3.53 5.45
C PHE A 319 1.70 -4.71 4.62
N ALA A 320 0.59 -4.51 3.90
CA ALA A 320 0.03 -5.50 2.99
C ALA A 320 0.99 -5.82 1.83
N TYR A 321 1.62 -4.81 1.22
CA TYR A 321 2.59 -5.03 0.14
C TYR A 321 3.84 -5.77 0.59
N ALA A 322 4.42 -5.37 1.73
CA ALA A 322 5.58 -6.04 2.30
C ALA A 322 5.27 -7.51 2.66
N ALA A 323 4.11 -7.77 3.26
CA ALA A 323 3.66 -9.11 3.63
C ALA A 323 3.39 -10.00 2.40
N MET A 324 2.81 -9.45 1.33
CA MET A 324 2.67 -10.15 0.06
C MET A 324 4.02 -10.44 -0.60
N GLY A 325 4.99 -9.53 -0.52
CA GLY A 325 6.36 -9.73 -1.01
C GLY A 325 7.08 -10.84 -0.24
N LEU A 326 6.98 -10.84 1.09
CA LEU A 326 7.55 -11.89 1.94
C LEU A 326 6.89 -13.25 1.66
N THR A 327 5.57 -13.27 1.56
CA THR A 327 4.82 -14.49 1.23
C THR A 327 5.21 -15.01 -0.15
N SER A 328 5.38 -14.14 -1.14
CA SER A 328 5.88 -14.50 -2.46
C SER A 328 7.24 -15.19 -2.39
N TYR A 329 8.18 -14.63 -1.62
CA TYR A 329 9.49 -15.22 -1.39
C TYR A 329 9.39 -16.61 -0.73
N VAL A 330 8.58 -16.76 0.32
CA VAL A 330 8.38 -18.03 1.03
C VAL A 330 7.75 -19.09 0.12
N LEU A 331 6.73 -18.72 -0.66
CA LEU A 331 6.07 -19.62 -1.61
C LEU A 331 7.04 -20.13 -2.68
N LYS A 332 7.89 -19.26 -3.22
CA LYS A 332 8.95 -19.64 -4.19
C LYS A 332 10.00 -20.54 -3.54
N ARG A 333 10.41 -20.25 -2.30
CA ARG A 333 11.40 -21.04 -1.56
C ARG A 333 10.92 -22.48 -1.31
N TRP A 334 9.61 -22.69 -1.13
CA TRP A 334 9.03 -24.00 -0.85
C TRP A 334 8.28 -24.62 -2.04
N HIS A 335 8.30 -23.98 -3.22
CA HIS A 335 7.60 -24.42 -4.42
C HIS A 335 6.09 -24.66 -4.19
N LYS A 336 5.45 -23.76 -3.43
CA LYS A 336 4.03 -23.82 -3.05
C LYS A 336 3.19 -22.71 -3.70
N GLU A 337 3.67 -22.12 -4.79
CA GLU A 337 3.04 -21.00 -5.50
C GLU A 337 1.57 -21.26 -5.88
N HIS A 338 1.24 -22.52 -6.20
CA HIS A 338 -0.12 -22.97 -6.53
C HIS A 338 -1.11 -22.89 -5.35
N LEU A 339 -0.65 -22.74 -4.11
CA LEU A 339 -1.51 -22.60 -2.93
C LEU A 339 -2.09 -21.20 -2.76
N PHE A 340 -1.60 -20.22 -3.51
CA PHE A 340 -1.97 -18.81 -3.34
C PHE A 340 -2.64 -18.26 -4.60
N ALA A 341 -3.78 -17.59 -4.44
CA ALA A 341 -4.43 -16.87 -5.52
C ALA A 341 -3.86 -15.46 -5.65
N GLU A 342 -3.50 -15.08 -6.87
CA GLU A 342 -3.04 -13.72 -7.19
C GLU A 342 -4.06 -12.66 -6.77
N VAL A 343 -3.57 -11.63 -6.10
CA VAL A 343 -4.34 -10.45 -5.68
C VAL A 343 -4.04 -9.27 -6.59
N ASP A 344 -5.04 -8.42 -6.84
CA ASP A 344 -4.88 -7.17 -7.57
C ASP A 344 -4.39 -6.06 -6.64
N LEU A 345 -3.26 -5.42 -6.97
CA LEU A 345 -2.64 -4.39 -6.12
C LEU A 345 -3.55 -3.19 -5.86
N THR A 346 -4.43 -2.85 -6.79
CA THR A 346 -5.37 -1.74 -6.64
C THR A 346 -6.49 -2.11 -5.66
N LEU A 347 -6.98 -3.35 -5.74
CA LEU A 347 -7.96 -3.84 -4.76
C LEU A 347 -7.37 -3.95 -3.36
N VAL A 348 -6.08 -4.30 -3.24
CA VAL A 348 -5.37 -4.24 -1.96
C VAL A 348 -5.27 -2.80 -1.46
N ALA A 349 -4.96 -1.83 -2.32
CA ALA A 349 -4.91 -0.42 -1.93
C ALA A 349 -6.26 0.08 -1.41
N ILE A 350 -7.35 -0.20 -2.14
CA ILE A 350 -8.71 0.16 -1.74
C ILE A 350 -9.07 -0.55 -0.43
N GLY A 351 -8.82 -1.85 -0.36
CA GLY A 351 -9.10 -2.67 0.82
C GLY A 351 -8.37 -2.16 2.06
N ALA A 352 -7.06 -1.88 1.97
CA ALA A 352 -6.26 -1.35 3.08
C ALA A 352 -6.68 0.07 3.48
N THR A 353 -7.04 0.92 2.51
CA THR A 353 -7.52 2.28 2.76
C THR A 353 -8.84 2.28 3.55
N CYS A 354 -9.70 1.29 3.34
CA CYS A 354 -10.92 1.11 4.15
C CYS A 354 -10.64 0.37 5.46
N TYR A 355 -9.83 -0.69 5.41
CA TYR A 355 -9.59 -1.59 6.54
C TYR A 355 -8.77 -0.94 7.66
N GLY A 356 -7.77 -0.12 7.34
CA GLY A 356 -6.97 0.62 8.32
C GLY A 356 -7.83 1.48 9.25
N PRO A 357 -8.56 2.48 8.72
CA PRO A 357 -9.50 3.29 9.48
C PRO A 357 -10.57 2.47 10.22
N ALA A 358 -11.16 1.46 9.56
CA ALA A 358 -12.16 0.61 10.20
C ALA A 358 -11.59 -0.16 11.40
N ALA A 359 -10.36 -0.66 11.29
CA ALA A 359 -9.71 -1.38 12.37
C ALA A 359 -9.27 -0.45 13.51
N SER A 360 -8.81 0.77 13.20
CA SER A 360 -8.54 1.81 14.20
C SER A 360 -9.82 2.21 14.93
N TRP A 361 -10.93 2.43 14.22
CA TRP A 361 -12.22 2.73 14.83
C TRP A 361 -12.70 1.56 15.71
N ALA A 362 -12.59 0.32 15.22
CA ALA A 362 -12.98 -0.87 15.96
C ALA A 362 -12.14 -1.06 17.24
N SER A 363 -10.87 -0.67 17.24
CA SER A 363 -10.02 -0.73 18.44
C SER A 363 -10.51 0.14 19.59
N GLY A 364 -11.30 1.19 19.33
CA GLY A 364 -11.92 2.03 20.38
C GLY A 364 -13.41 1.71 20.65
N ASN A 365 -14.09 1.02 19.74
CA ASN A 365 -15.55 0.82 19.77
C ASN A 365 -15.99 -0.64 19.96
N VAL A 366 -15.08 -1.61 19.81
CA VAL A 366 -15.35 -3.03 20.04
C VAL A 366 -14.62 -3.47 21.30
N THR A 367 -15.35 -3.84 22.35
CA THR A 367 -14.81 -4.14 23.70
C THR A 367 -13.65 -5.12 23.68
N PHE A 368 -13.80 -6.27 23.00
CA PHE A 368 -12.74 -7.27 22.91
C PHE A 368 -11.45 -6.72 22.28
N LEU A 369 -11.57 -5.93 21.21
CA LEU A 369 -10.40 -5.33 20.55
C LEU A 369 -9.77 -4.26 21.44
N LEU A 370 -10.59 -3.43 22.09
CA LEU A 370 -10.14 -2.40 23.01
C LEU A 370 -9.31 -2.99 24.16
N GLU A 371 -9.84 -4.00 24.84
CA GLU A 371 -9.14 -4.69 25.92
C GLU A 371 -7.84 -5.35 25.44
N THR A 372 -7.86 -5.93 24.24
CA THR A 372 -6.67 -6.54 23.62
C THR A 372 -5.58 -5.50 23.37
N PHE A 373 -5.91 -4.35 22.82
CA PHE A 373 -4.94 -3.27 22.58
C PHE A 373 -4.44 -2.66 23.88
N GLN A 374 -5.33 -2.38 24.84
CA GLN A 374 -4.95 -1.86 26.16
C GLN A 374 -4.00 -2.83 26.90
N PHE A 375 -4.24 -4.14 26.79
CA PHE A 375 -3.32 -5.15 27.30
C PHE A 375 -1.95 -5.04 26.64
N PHE A 376 -1.87 -4.96 25.31
CA PHE A 376 -0.58 -4.87 24.61
C PHE A 376 0.18 -3.57 24.91
N PHE A 377 -0.53 -2.47 25.17
CA PHE A 377 0.07 -1.20 25.60
C PHE A 377 0.71 -1.26 26.99
N GLU A 378 0.24 -2.13 27.89
CA GLU A 378 0.78 -2.28 29.25
C GLU A 378 1.65 -3.53 29.44
N ALA A 379 1.67 -4.45 28.46
CA ALA A 379 2.35 -5.74 28.57
C ALA A 379 3.87 -5.62 28.76
N LEU A 380 4.49 -4.59 28.18
CA LEU A 380 5.94 -4.33 28.28
C LEU A 380 6.31 -3.27 29.33
N VAL A 381 5.32 -2.70 30.03
CA VAL A 381 5.53 -1.67 31.03
C VAL A 381 6.00 -2.30 32.36
N PRO A 382 7.11 -1.83 32.96
CA PRO A 382 7.55 -2.30 34.26
C PRO A 382 6.48 -2.11 35.34
N VAL A 383 6.38 -3.04 36.29
CA VAL A 383 5.33 -3.04 37.33
C VAL A 383 5.31 -1.72 38.14
N ALA A 384 6.48 -1.12 38.39
CA ALA A 384 6.60 0.14 39.13
C ALA A 384 6.00 1.35 38.38
N GLU A 385 6.02 1.32 37.05
CA GLU A 385 5.59 2.42 36.18
C GLU A 385 4.19 2.18 35.58
N LYS A 386 3.55 1.05 35.93
CA LYS A 386 2.19 0.75 35.46
C LYS A 386 1.21 1.85 35.85
N GLY A 387 0.46 2.32 34.86
CA GLY A 387 -0.49 3.42 35.02
C GLY A 387 0.13 4.81 34.87
N GLN A 388 1.45 4.94 34.89
CA GLN A 388 2.18 6.19 34.64
C GLN A 388 2.59 6.34 33.18
N GLU A 389 2.79 5.21 32.49
CA GLU A 389 3.19 5.15 31.09
C GLU A 389 2.52 3.99 30.35
N PHE A 390 2.52 4.05 29.03
CA PHE A 390 2.24 2.91 28.15
C PHE A 390 3.35 2.73 27.10
N GLU A 391 3.51 1.51 26.58
CA GLU A 391 4.49 1.17 25.56
C GLU A 391 3.83 0.76 24.23
N GLY A 392 4.09 1.52 23.17
CA GLY A 392 3.39 1.38 21.90
C GLY A 392 3.91 0.31 20.93
N CYS A 393 5.10 -0.25 21.12
CA CYS A 393 5.74 -1.10 20.11
C CYS A 393 4.98 -2.41 19.86
N LEU A 394 4.49 -3.07 20.92
CA LEU A 394 3.78 -4.35 20.80
C LEU A 394 2.40 -4.15 20.16
N SER A 395 1.65 -3.13 20.59
CA SER A 395 0.38 -2.74 19.96
C SER A 395 0.55 -2.40 18.48
N SER A 396 1.63 -1.68 18.13
CA SER A 396 1.95 -1.35 16.73
C SER A 396 2.30 -2.58 15.89
N LEU A 397 3.00 -3.56 16.48
CA LEU A 397 3.30 -4.83 15.82
C LEU A 397 2.01 -5.61 15.53
N VAL A 398 1.12 -5.72 16.51
CA VAL A 398 -0.18 -6.39 16.35
C VAL A 398 -1.02 -5.69 15.28
N TYR A 399 -1.09 -4.36 15.31
CA TYR A 399 -1.78 -3.57 14.29
C TYR A 399 -1.19 -3.78 12.89
N THR A 400 0.14 -3.82 12.77
CA THR A 400 0.85 -4.11 11.52
C THR A 400 0.52 -5.50 10.98
N LEU A 401 0.54 -6.53 11.84
CA LEU A 401 0.21 -7.90 11.48
C LEU A 401 -1.26 -8.05 11.07
N MET A 402 -2.16 -7.36 11.77
CA MET A 402 -3.57 -7.32 11.43
C MET A 402 -3.78 -6.78 10.00
N LEU A 403 -3.17 -5.64 9.65
CA LEU A 403 -3.28 -5.07 8.30
C LEU A 403 -2.57 -5.90 7.22
N ALA A 404 -1.43 -6.51 7.56
CA ALA A 404 -0.71 -7.44 6.69
C ALA A 404 -1.51 -8.71 6.37
N SER A 405 -2.36 -9.17 7.30
CA SER A 405 -3.10 -10.44 7.17
C SER A 405 -4.17 -10.42 6.08
N MET A 406 -4.78 -9.27 5.79
CA MET A 406 -5.93 -9.14 4.87
C MET A 406 -5.69 -9.72 3.46
N PRO A 407 -4.65 -9.30 2.71
CA PRO A 407 -4.38 -9.89 1.39
C PRO A 407 -3.89 -11.34 1.48
N ILE A 408 -3.20 -11.72 2.56
CA ILE A 408 -2.68 -13.08 2.76
C ILE A 408 -3.84 -14.06 2.97
N MET A 409 -4.77 -13.72 3.85
CA MET A 409 -5.98 -14.49 4.09
C MET A 409 -6.79 -14.64 2.81
N TYR A 410 -7.01 -13.56 2.06
CA TYR A 410 -7.69 -13.64 0.77
C TYR A 410 -6.98 -14.60 -0.20
N GLY A 411 -5.66 -14.47 -0.33
CA GLY A 411 -4.86 -15.27 -1.25
C GLY A 411 -4.87 -16.77 -0.95
N PHE A 412 -4.85 -17.17 0.33
CA PHE A 412 -4.92 -18.58 0.73
C PHE A 412 -6.35 -19.13 0.79
N THR A 413 -7.34 -18.33 1.18
CA THR A 413 -8.73 -18.80 1.30
C THR A 413 -9.39 -19.01 -0.06
N ARG A 414 -9.11 -18.17 -1.05
CA ARG A 414 -9.76 -18.25 -2.37
C ARG A 414 -9.52 -19.58 -3.10
N PRO A 415 -8.29 -20.13 -3.18
CA PRO A 415 -8.07 -21.46 -3.74
C PRO A 415 -8.79 -22.57 -2.97
N LEU A 416 -8.84 -22.48 -1.64
CA LEU A 416 -9.53 -23.45 -0.78
C LEU A 416 -11.04 -23.47 -1.04
N LEU A 417 -11.66 -22.27 -1.11
CA LEU A 417 -13.09 -22.13 -1.42
C LEU A 417 -13.41 -22.65 -2.83
N ARG A 418 -12.56 -22.35 -3.82
CA ARG A 418 -12.73 -22.84 -5.19
C ARG A 418 -12.62 -24.35 -5.27
N ARG A 419 -11.68 -24.99 -4.58
CA ARG A 419 -11.59 -26.46 -4.51
C ARG A 419 -12.86 -27.09 -3.93
N ARG A 420 -13.48 -26.45 -2.93
CA ARG A 420 -14.70 -26.93 -2.28
C ARG A 420 -15.96 -26.76 -3.14
N THR A 421 -16.03 -25.70 -3.95
CA THR A 421 -17.14 -25.47 -4.92
C THR A 421 -16.94 -26.21 -6.24
N SER A 422 -15.70 -26.58 -6.60
CA SER A 422 -15.40 -27.39 -7.79
C SER A 422 -15.89 -28.84 -7.67
N THR A 423 -16.28 -29.29 -6.46
CA THR A 423 -17.03 -30.54 -6.29
C THR A 423 -18.50 -30.43 -6.76
N ILE A 424 -19.01 -29.22 -7.00
CA ILE A 424 -20.42 -28.96 -7.39
C ILE A 424 -20.54 -28.16 -8.70
N GLN A 425 -19.47 -27.55 -9.22
CA GLN A 425 -19.45 -26.96 -10.56
C GLN A 425 -18.22 -27.42 -11.35
N LEU A 426 -18.36 -28.58 -11.99
CA LEU A 426 -17.86 -28.78 -13.34
C LEU A 426 -18.48 -27.69 -14.23
N VAL A 427 -17.86 -26.49 -14.25
CA VAL A 427 -17.96 -25.67 -15.45
C VAL A 427 -17.37 -26.56 -16.55
N PRO A 428 -18.11 -26.84 -17.63
CA PRO A 428 -17.67 -27.81 -18.62
C PRO A 428 -16.31 -27.38 -19.14
N CYS A 429 -15.29 -28.20 -18.88
CA CYS A 429 -14.28 -28.39 -19.89
C CYS A 429 -15.06 -28.85 -21.12
N THR A 430 -15.36 -27.91 -22.03
CA THR A 430 -15.74 -28.28 -23.39
C THR A 430 -14.73 -29.31 -23.86
N HIS A 431 -15.20 -30.35 -24.53
CA HIS A 431 -14.47 -31.55 -24.94
C HIS A 431 -13.19 -31.31 -25.79
N SER A 432 -12.79 -30.06 -25.98
CA SER A 432 -11.46 -29.59 -26.39
C SER A 432 -10.91 -28.71 -25.26
N GLY A 433 -9.96 -29.22 -24.46
CA GLY A 433 -9.32 -28.53 -23.34
C GLY A 433 -8.42 -27.34 -23.71
N THR A 434 -8.76 -26.60 -24.76
CA THR A 434 -8.02 -25.44 -25.26
C THR A 434 -8.52 -24.19 -24.54
N VAL A 435 -7.75 -23.70 -23.56
CA VAL A 435 -7.87 -22.33 -23.08
C VAL A 435 -7.72 -21.41 -24.29
N ASP A 436 -8.74 -20.59 -24.59
CA ASP A 436 -8.70 -19.64 -25.71
C ASP A 436 -7.50 -18.69 -25.54
N PRO A 437 -6.43 -18.81 -26.35
CA PRO A 437 -5.23 -17.99 -26.23
C PRO A 437 -5.54 -16.50 -26.46
N ALA A 438 -6.59 -16.19 -27.23
CA ALA A 438 -7.02 -14.82 -27.50
C ALA A 438 -7.51 -14.10 -26.23
N ARG A 439 -7.87 -14.84 -25.18
CA ARG A 439 -8.23 -14.25 -23.89
C ARG A 439 -7.08 -13.50 -23.25
N TYR A 440 -5.86 -14.03 -23.32
CA TYR A 440 -4.70 -13.45 -22.65
C TYR A 440 -4.11 -12.26 -23.40
N SER A 441 -4.25 -12.22 -24.72
CA SER A 441 -3.82 -11.08 -25.53
C SER A 441 -4.72 -9.85 -25.32
N SER A 442 -5.98 -10.06 -24.92
CA SER A 442 -6.94 -8.96 -24.68
C SER A 442 -6.56 -8.06 -23.50
N PHE A 443 -6.77 -6.75 -23.66
CA PHE A 443 -6.64 -5.77 -22.57
C PHE A 443 -7.63 -6.03 -21.42
N LEU A 444 -8.74 -6.73 -21.67
CA LEU A 444 -9.70 -7.14 -20.65
C LEU A 444 -9.09 -8.14 -19.66
N TYR A 445 -7.96 -8.77 -19.98
CA TYR A 445 -7.22 -9.65 -19.08
C TYR A 445 -6.21 -8.89 -18.18
N ASN A 446 -6.33 -7.56 -18.06
CA ASN A 446 -5.52 -6.77 -17.12
C ASN A 446 -6.09 -6.70 -15.69
N GLY A 447 -5.43 -5.95 -14.80
CA GLY A 447 -5.96 -5.62 -13.48
C GLY A 447 -7.13 -4.63 -13.53
N PHE A 448 -7.84 -4.45 -12.40
CA PHE A 448 -9.04 -3.61 -12.32
C PHE A 448 -8.81 -2.18 -12.84
N LYS A 449 -7.74 -1.55 -12.35
CA LYS A 449 -7.30 -0.20 -12.71
C LYS A 449 -7.07 -0.05 -14.22
N THR A 450 -6.24 -0.91 -14.79
CA THR A 450 -5.88 -0.88 -16.21
C THR A 450 -7.09 -1.15 -17.10
N ARG A 451 -8.00 -2.07 -16.73
CA ARG A 451 -9.25 -2.29 -17.47
C ARG A 451 -10.09 -1.03 -17.56
N LEU A 452 -10.28 -0.31 -16.45
CA LEU A 452 -11.05 0.93 -16.45
C LEU A 452 -10.44 1.97 -17.40
N VAL A 453 -9.12 2.13 -17.38
CA VAL A 453 -8.40 3.06 -18.27
C VAL A 453 -8.61 2.70 -19.73
N PHE A 454 -8.41 1.42 -20.10
CA PHE A 454 -8.61 0.99 -21.49
C PHE A 454 -10.07 1.04 -21.94
N THR A 455 -11.03 0.75 -21.06
CA THR A 455 -12.46 0.92 -21.35
C THR A 455 -12.82 2.39 -21.58
N ALA A 456 -12.26 3.31 -20.79
CA ALA A 456 -12.44 4.74 -20.98
C ALA A 456 -11.82 5.21 -22.30
N LEU A 457 -10.58 4.77 -22.60
CA LEU A 457 -9.93 5.04 -23.88
C LEU A 457 -10.81 4.55 -25.04
N HIS A 458 -11.24 3.29 -25.01
CA HIS A 458 -12.07 2.69 -26.06
C HIS A 458 -13.39 3.43 -26.28
N ARG A 459 -13.99 3.98 -25.21
CA ARG A 459 -15.21 4.79 -25.33
C ARG A 459 -14.95 6.14 -26.01
N TRP A 460 -13.74 6.70 -25.89
CA TRP A 460 -13.35 7.96 -26.51
C TRP A 460 -12.75 7.79 -27.91
N THR A 461 -12.00 6.72 -28.17
CA THR A 461 -11.43 6.40 -29.47
C THR A 461 -12.32 5.41 -30.21
N ARG A 462 -13.17 5.90 -31.12
CA ARG A 462 -14.11 5.09 -31.94
C ARG A 462 -13.46 4.10 -32.92
N ASP A 463 -12.14 3.99 -32.97
CA ASP A 463 -11.39 3.26 -34.00
C ASP A 463 -11.16 1.77 -33.73
N TYR A 464 -11.57 1.27 -32.57
CA TYR A 464 -11.29 -0.10 -32.19
C TYR A 464 -12.42 -1.03 -32.68
N ARG A 465 -12.32 -1.44 -33.95
CA ARG A 465 -13.29 -2.34 -34.59
C ARG A 465 -13.21 -3.74 -34.00
N ALA A 466 -14.36 -4.37 -33.79
CA ALA A 466 -14.43 -5.79 -33.47
C ALA A 466 -13.80 -6.62 -34.60
N GLY A 467 -12.99 -7.62 -34.25
CA GLY A 467 -12.39 -8.56 -35.22
C GLY A 467 -10.91 -8.32 -35.57
N ILE A 468 -10.22 -7.37 -34.93
CA ILE A 468 -8.77 -7.18 -35.13
C ILE A 468 -8.01 -8.29 -34.36
N PRO A 469 -7.08 -9.01 -35.00
CA PRO A 469 -6.30 -10.05 -34.33
C PRO A 469 -5.42 -9.45 -33.23
N SER A 470 -5.45 -10.08 -32.06
CA SER A 470 -4.66 -9.70 -30.89
C SER A 470 -3.73 -10.85 -30.51
N VAL A 471 -2.42 -10.60 -30.54
CA VAL A 471 -1.37 -11.60 -30.32
C VAL A 471 -0.62 -11.28 -29.03
N GLY A 472 -0.25 -12.31 -28.28
CA GLY A 472 0.51 -12.21 -27.04
C GLY A 472 -0.24 -12.71 -25.81
N GLY A 473 0.32 -12.43 -24.63
CA GLY A 473 -0.10 -13.00 -23.36
C GLY A 473 0.30 -14.47 -23.16
N SER A 474 1.23 -15.01 -23.94
CA SER A 474 1.63 -16.43 -23.87
C SER A 474 2.21 -16.81 -22.50
N ILE A 475 2.88 -15.86 -21.86
CA ILE A 475 3.37 -15.92 -20.49
C ILE A 475 2.26 -16.24 -19.47
N TYR A 476 1.04 -15.74 -19.71
CA TYR A 476 -0.10 -15.96 -18.82
C TYR A 476 -0.74 -17.34 -19.02
N THR A 477 -0.72 -17.86 -20.25
CA THR A 477 -1.08 -19.26 -20.49
C THR A 477 -0.14 -20.18 -19.71
N LEU A 478 1.16 -19.88 -19.75
CA LEU A 478 2.16 -20.66 -19.02
C LEU A 478 1.95 -20.60 -17.49
N PHE A 479 1.58 -19.43 -16.96
CA PHE A 479 1.26 -19.23 -15.55
C PHE A 479 0.05 -20.03 -15.06
N ASP A 480 -0.94 -20.24 -15.93
CA ASP A 480 -2.12 -21.06 -15.62
C ASP A 480 -1.81 -22.57 -15.77
N LEU A 481 -0.84 -22.95 -16.60
CA LEU A 481 -0.31 -24.32 -16.67
C LEU A 481 0.50 -24.69 -15.43
N ASP A 482 1.43 -23.83 -15.01
CA ASP A 482 2.24 -24.03 -13.80
C ASP A 482 2.60 -22.69 -13.14
N ALA A 483 2.14 -22.53 -11.90
CA ALA A 483 2.35 -21.31 -11.11
C ALA A 483 3.83 -21.05 -10.78
N ARG A 484 4.71 -22.06 -10.88
CA ARG A 484 6.15 -21.93 -10.60
C ARG A 484 6.88 -21.00 -11.57
N TYR A 485 6.33 -20.76 -12.75
CA TYR A 485 6.87 -19.81 -13.72
C TYR A 485 6.63 -18.34 -13.33
N LYS A 486 5.79 -18.07 -12.32
CA LYS A 486 5.55 -16.70 -11.84
C LYS A 486 6.76 -16.22 -11.04
N GLN A 487 7.23 -15.01 -11.32
CA GLN A 487 8.20 -14.33 -10.46
C GLN A 487 7.54 -13.85 -9.15
N TYR A 488 6.30 -13.37 -9.24
CA TYR A 488 5.53 -12.79 -8.13
C TYR A 488 4.20 -13.53 -7.91
N PRO A 489 4.18 -14.76 -7.37
CA PRO A 489 2.97 -15.58 -7.21
C PRO A 489 1.82 -14.94 -6.42
N THR A 490 2.10 -13.97 -5.53
CA THR A 490 1.06 -13.33 -4.73
C THR A 490 0.27 -12.26 -5.49
N THR A 491 0.77 -11.78 -6.63
CA THR A 491 0.28 -10.56 -7.25
C THR A 491 0.10 -10.68 -8.76
N ARG A 492 -0.92 -10.01 -9.30
CA ARG A 492 -1.09 -9.87 -10.75
C ARG A 492 -0.11 -8.86 -11.35
N PHE A 493 1.04 -9.33 -11.83
CA PHE A 493 2.05 -8.50 -12.50
C PHE A 493 1.70 -8.23 -13.97
N ARG A 494 0.58 -7.54 -14.23
CA ARG A 494 0.09 -7.26 -15.61
C ARG A 494 -0.04 -5.78 -15.92
N GLY A 495 -0.01 -4.95 -14.89
CA GLY A 495 -0.07 -3.49 -15.02
C GLY A 495 0.99 -2.95 -15.98
N PRO A 496 2.26 -3.42 -15.91
CA PRO A 496 3.33 -2.90 -16.77
C PRO A 496 3.25 -3.28 -18.26
N ASP A 497 2.40 -4.23 -18.66
CA ASP A 497 2.33 -4.69 -20.05
C ASP A 497 2.09 -3.54 -21.03
N VAL A 498 2.76 -3.62 -22.17
CA VAL A 498 2.66 -2.64 -23.25
C VAL A 498 1.81 -3.21 -24.37
N PHE A 499 0.92 -2.38 -24.91
CA PHE A 499 0.17 -2.73 -26.11
C PHE A 499 0.73 -1.96 -27.30
N VAL A 500 0.97 -2.66 -28.41
CA VAL A 500 1.43 -2.07 -29.67
C VAL A 500 0.34 -2.28 -30.71
N HIS A 501 -0.21 -1.19 -31.21
CA HIS A 501 -1.13 -1.20 -32.34
C HIS A 501 -0.30 -1.08 -33.62
N CYS A 502 -0.38 -2.08 -34.49
CA CYS A 502 0.37 -2.11 -35.75
C CYS A 502 -0.55 -1.71 -36.91
N TYR A 503 -0.18 -0.63 -37.60
CA TYR A 503 -0.89 -0.13 -38.76
C TYR A 503 -0.10 -0.45 -40.02
N CYS A 504 -0.79 -0.91 -41.06
CA CYS A 504 -0.25 -1.03 -42.41
C CYS A 504 -1.14 -0.22 -43.36
N ASN A 505 -0.53 0.68 -44.13
CA ASN A 505 -1.23 1.59 -45.04
C ASN A 505 -2.36 2.37 -44.34
N GLY A 506 -2.10 2.82 -43.11
CA GLY A 506 -3.05 3.57 -42.27
C GLY A 506 -4.19 2.77 -41.64
N LYS A 507 -4.26 1.45 -41.83
CA LYS A 507 -5.27 0.57 -41.22
C LYS A 507 -4.67 -0.26 -40.10
N LEU A 508 -5.36 -0.34 -38.96
CA LEU A 508 -4.96 -1.20 -37.84
C LEU A 508 -5.13 -2.67 -38.27
N VAL A 509 -4.01 -3.40 -38.32
CA VAL A 509 -3.97 -4.80 -38.80
C VAL A 509 -3.91 -5.77 -37.64
N GLU A 510 -3.15 -5.45 -36.60
CA GLU A 510 -2.93 -6.34 -35.46
C GLU A 510 -2.59 -5.56 -34.19
N ILE A 511 -2.78 -6.22 -33.05
CA ILE A 511 -2.47 -5.68 -31.73
C ILE A 511 -1.58 -6.67 -31.00
N LEU A 512 -0.43 -6.19 -30.54
CA LEU A 512 0.53 -7.00 -29.78
C LEU A 512 0.44 -6.63 -28.31
N ARG A 513 0.28 -7.64 -27.44
CA ARG A 513 0.47 -7.49 -25.99
C ARG A 513 1.86 -7.97 -25.62
N LEU A 514 2.67 -7.07 -25.08
CA LEU A 514 4.04 -7.34 -24.68
C LEU A 514 4.17 -7.31 -23.16
N SER A 515 4.68 -8.38 -22.59
CA SER A 515 4.97 -8.53 -21.16
C SER A 515 6.48 -8.49 -20.94
N LEU A 516 6.94 -7.92 -19.82
CA LEU A 516 8.37 -7.90 -19.49
C LEU A 516 8.83 -9.27 -19.01
N LEU A 517 9.99 -9.72 -19.49
CA LEU A 517 10.58 -11.01 -19.08
C LEU A 517 10.86 -11.08 -17.58
N VAL A 518 11.06 -9.95 -16.91
CA VAL A 518 11.26 -9.88 -15.45
C VAL A 518 10.06 -10.38 -14.64
N ALA A 519 8.87 -10.42 -15.24
CA ALA A 519 7.66 -10.96 -14.61
C ALA A 519 7.67 -12.50 -14.50
N PHE A 520 8.61 -13.15 -15.19
CA PHE A 520 8.60 -14.57 -15.45
C PHE A 520 9.93 -15.24 -15.04
N ASP A 521 9.81 -16.33 -14.31
CA ASP A 521 10.93 -17.14 -13.84
C ASP A 521 11.22 -18.28 -14.83
N ARG A 522 12.43 -18.29 -15.39
CA ARG A 522 12.88 -19.30 -16.34
C ARG A 522 13.21 -20.65 -15.69
N ASN A 523 13.27 -20.72 -14.36
CA ASN A 523 13.58 -21.93 -13.59
C ASN A 523 14.86 -22.64 -14.07
N VAL A 524 15.88 -21.88 -14.48
CA VAL A 524 17.12 -22.40 -15.10
C VAL A 524 17.84 -23.44 -14.21
N ASN A 525 17.67 -23.34 -12.89
CA ASN A 525 18.28 -24.25 -11.92
C ASN A 525 17.54 -25.58 -11.75
N THR A 526 16.36 -25.74 -12.36
CA THR A 526 15.54 -26.96 -12.24
C THR A 526 15.32 -27.56 -13.64
N PRO A 527 16.14 -28.53 -14.07
CA PRO A 527 16.19 -29.00 -15.47
C PRO A 527 14.82 -29.39 -16.05
N ASN A 528 13.97 -30.03 -15.24
CA ASN A 528 12.65 -30.50 -15.67
C ASN A 528 11.61 -29.38 -15.87
N MET A 529 11.95 -28.13 -15.51
CA MET A 529 11.10 -26.94 -15.66
C MET A 529 11.83 -25.78 -16.35
N ALA A 530 13.11 -25.96 -16.68
CA ALA A 530 13.90 -24.88 -17.24
C ALA A 530 13.37 -24.52 -18.63
N ILE A 531 13.11 -23.24 -18.86
CA ILE A 531 12.79 -22.76 -20.20
C ILE A 531 14.10 -22.57 -20.97
N ALA A 532 14.40 -23.60 -21.76
CA ALA A 532 15.53 -23.59 -22.67
C ALA A 532 15.31 -22.58 -23.80
N THR A 533 16.40 -21.99 -24.26
CA THR A 533 16.41 -21.19 -25.48
C THR A 533 16.25 -22.13 -26.67
N SER A 534 15.30 -21.83 -27.57
CA SER A 534 15.14 -22.58 -28.81
C SER A 534 16.22 -22.20 -29.82
N ASP A 535 16.65 -23.16 -30.64
CA ASP A 535 17.49 -22.89 -31.82
C ASP A 535 16.69 -22.20 -32.94
N GLN A 536 15.36 -22.26 -32.87
CA GLN A 536 14.51 -21.52 -33.79
C GLN A 536 14.43 -20.03 -33.40
N PRO A 537 14.64 -19.10 -34.35
CA PRO A 537 14.52 -17.69 -34.07
C PRO A 537 13.06 -17.30 -33.84
N SER A 538 12.85 -16.26 -33.05
CA SER A 538 11.53 -15.64 -32.91
C SER A 538 11.08 -15.04 -34.24
N PRO A 539 9.81 -15.25 -34.65
CA PRO A 539 9.25 -14.56 -35.81
C PRO A 539 9.07 -13.06 -35.56
N TYR A 540 9.17 -12.61 -34.31
CA TYR A 540 9.06 -11.22 -33.90
C TYR A 540 10.42 -10.64 -33.49
N THR A 541 10.51 -9.32 -33.42
CA THR A 541 11.67 -8.60 -32.88
C THR A 541 11.77 -8.65 -31.35
N VAL A 542 10.85 -9.38 -30.71
CA VAL A 542 10.77 -9.65 -29.27
C VAL A 542 10.80 -11.16 -29.02
N TYR A 543 10.90 -11.56 -27.75
CA TYR A 543 10.83 -12.98 -27.39
C TYR A 543 9.43 -13.56 -27.61
N THR A 544 9.36 -14.86 -27.88
CA THR A 544 8.09 -15.59 -27.97
C THR A 544 8.22 -16.91 -27.21
N ILE A 545 7.22 -17.24 -26.39
CA ILE A 545 7.17 -18.53 -25.71
C ILE A 545 6.43 -19.52 -26.60
N GLN A 546 7.12 -20.61 -26.94
CA GLN A 546 6.49 -21.77 -27.55
C GLN A 546 5.97 -22.66 -26.42
N LEU A 547 4.65 -22.75 -26.31
CA LEU A 547 3.99 -23.61 -25.33
C LEU A 547 4.21 -25.09 -25.67
N PRO A 548 4.13 -26.00 -24.68
CA PRO A 548 4.21 -27.44 -24.91
C PRO A 548 3.09 -27.89 -25.85
N THR A 549 3.42 -28.47 -27.01
CA THR A 549 2.45 -28.89 -28.04
C THR A 549 2.34 -30.41 -28.22
N SER A 550 3.23 -31.21 -27.62
CA SER A 550 3.23 -32.69 -27.76
C SER A 550 3.72 -33.41 -26.50
N GLU A 551 3.49 -34.74 -26.43
CA GLU A 551 4.07 -35.61 -25.39
C GLU A 551 5.61 -35.65 -25.40
N THR A 552 6.24 -35.33 -26.53
CA THR A 552 7.70 -35.32 -26.70
C THR A 552 8.34 -33.99 -26.28
N GLN A 553 7.61 -32.87 -26.36
CA GLN A 553 8.08 -31.56 -25.92
C GLN A 553 7.36 -31.13 -24.63
N LYS A 554 7.80 -31.69 -23.50
CA LYS A 554 7.18 -31.48 -22.19
C LYS A 554 7.47 -30.10 -21.58
N THR A 555 8.54 -29.43 -22.00
CA THR A 555 8.95 -28.12 -21.48
C THR A 555 8.73 -27.02 -22.52
N PRO A 556 8.26 -25.84 -22.09
CA PRO A 556 8.16 -24.67 -22.96
C PRO A 556 9.55 -24.20 -23.43
N LEU A 557 9.63 -23.64 -24.64
CA LEU A 557 10.86 -23.08 -25.21
C LEU A 557 10.73 -21.57 -25.41
N LEU A 558 11.86 -20.88 -25.27
CA LEU A 558 11.96 -19.43 -25.50
C LEU A 558 12.63 -19.16 -26.86
N LEU A 559 11.85 -18.69 -27.83
CA LEU A 559 12.32 -18.28 -29.15
C LEU A 559 13.02 -16.91 -29.03
N CYS A 560 14.27 -16.84 -29.47
CA CYS A 560 15.08 -15.62 -29.33
C CYS A 560 14.94 -14.69 -30.54
N PRO A 561 14.73 -13.38 -30.33
CA PRO A 561 14.88 -12.40 -31.40
C PRO A 561 16.35 -12.24 -31.80
N SER A 562 16.59 -11.72 -33.01
CA SER A 562 17.94 -11.50 -33.56
C SER A 562 18.81 -10.53 -32.74
N LYS A 563 18.18 -9.63 -31.96
CA LYS A 563 18.85 -8.87 -30.90
C LYS A 563 18.08 -8.99 -29.60
N PRO A 564 18.76 -9.05 -28.44
CA PRO A 564 18.11 -9.15 -27.14
C PRO A 564 17.06 -8.06 -26.91
N SER A 565 15.94 -8.45 -26.32
CA SER A 565 14.83 -7.58 -25.93
C SER A 565 14.43 -7.85 -24.47
N ALA A 566 13.84 -6.87 -23.79
CA ALA A 566 13.25 -7.10 -22.46
C ALA A 566 11.82 -7.67 -22.55
N TRP A 567 11.24 -7.68 -23.75
CA TRP A 567 9.83 -7.95 -24.00
C TRP A 567 9.60 -9.35 -24.55
N CYS A 568 8.47 -9.93 -24.16
CA CYS A 568 7.95 -11.18 -24.66
C CYS A 568 6.48 -11.02 -25.08
N LEU A 569 6.09 -11.67 -26.16
CA LEU A 569 4.68 -11.85 -26.55
C LEU A 569 3.99 -12.84 -25.62
#